data_AF-A0A5E4PKR3-F1
#
_entry.id   AF-A0A5E4PKR3-F1
#
_cell.length_a   1.000
_cell.length_b   1.000
_cell.length_c   1.000
_cell.angle_alpha   90.00
_cell.angle_beta   90.00
_cell.angle_gamma   90.00
#
_symmetry.space_group_name_H-M   'P 1'
#
loop_
_entity.id
_entity.type
_entity.pdbx_description
1 polymer ?
#
loop_
_entity_poly.entity_id
_entity_poly.type
_entity_poly.pdbx_seq_one_letter_code
_entity_poly.pdbx_strand_id
1 'polypeptide(L)'
;MKLNLDYLLDTMWEYLSLIRVYTKKPGQPPDFDDGLILRRGVTIEHVCHSIHRTLAAQLKYALVWGTSTKYSPQRVGIHHAVQDEDVVQLIKK
;
A
#
# COMPACT_ATOMS: atom_id res chain seq x y z
N MET A 1 27.58 -14.30 20.75
CA MET A 1 27.07 -15.33 19.82
C MET A 1 25.84 -14.72 19.12
N LYS A 2 25.91 -14.37 17.84
CA LYS A 2 24.73 -13.88 17.08
C LYS A 2 23.96 -15.12 16.61
N LEU A 3 22.82 -15.40 17.23
CA LEU A 3 22.04 -16.64 17.04
C LEU A 3 21.23 -16.67 15.71
N ASN A 4 21.72 -16.05 14.64
CA ASN A 4 21.02 -15.93 13.34
C ASN A 4 19.56 -15.47 13.41
N LEU A 5 19.18 -14.76 14.49
CA LEU A 5 17.81 -14.29 14.69
C LEU A 5 17.41 -13.27 13.61
N ASP A 6 18.37 -12.48 13.13
CA ASP A 6 18.18 -11.54 12.00
C ASP A 6 17.76 -12.30 10.74
N TYR A 7 18.46 -13.40 10.41
CA TYR A 7 18.13 -14.25 9.27
C TYR A 7 16.75 -14.91 9.40
N LEU A 8 16.39 -15.35 10.61
CA LEU A 8 15.06 -15.90 10.87
C LEU A 8 13.97 -14.85 10.62
N LEU A 9 14.17 -13.62 11.10
CA LEU A 9 13.24 -12.50 10.89
C LEU A 9 13.09 -12.17 9.40
N ASP A 10 14.19 -12.05 8.66
CA ASP A 10 14.16 -11.78 7.22
C ASP A 10 13.42 -12.87 6.45
N THR A 11 13.71 -14.13 6.79
CA THR A 11 13.07 -15.30 6.19
C THR A 11 11.56 -15.31 6.49
N MET A 12 11.16 -15.04 7.73
CA MET A 12 9.74 -14.92 8.10
C MET A 12 9.03 -13.83 7.31
N TRP A 13 9.65 -12.67 7.14
CA TRP A 13 9.09 -11.57 6.35
C TRP A 13 8.87 -11.97 4.89
N GLU A 14 9.85 -12.64 4.28
CA GLU A 14 9.77 -13.12 2.90
C GLU A 14 8.62 -14.14 2.72
N TYR A 15 8.53 -15.14 3.60
CA TYR A 15 7.47 -16.16 3.53
C TYR A 15 6.07 -15.61 3.82
N LEU A 16 5.95 -14.59 4.67
CA LEU A 16 4.66 -13.93 4.93
C LEU A 16 4.17 -13.13 3.71
N SER A 17 5.05 -12.81 2.76
CA SER A 17 4.75 -12.09 1.52
C SER A 17 3.94 -10.81 1.78
N LEU A 18 4.38 -10.05 2.77
CA LEU A 18 3.78 -8.78 3.16
C LEU A 18 4.23 -7.66 2.23
N ILE A 19 3.38 -6.66 2.08
CA ILE A 19 3.66 -5.42 1.37
C ILE A 19 3.28 -4.25 2.29
N ARG A 20 4.04 -3.17 2.19
CA ARG A 20 3.82 -1.91 2.89
C ARG A 20 3.25 -0.90 1.90
N VAL A 21 2.10 -0.34 2.22
CA VAL A 21 1.46 0.69 1.40
C VAL A 21 1.36 1.97 2.23
N TYR A 22 1.94 3.05 1.74
CA TYR A 22 1.95 4.32 2.43
C TYR A 22 0.75 5.17 1.99
N THR A 23 0.13 5.86 2.93
CA THR A 23 -0.99 6.74 2.61
C THR A 23 -0.54 8.18 2.50
N LYS A 24 -1.15 8.89 1.57
CA LYS A 24 -0.87 10.31 1.36
C LYS A 24 -2.17 11.10 1.35
N LYS A 25 -2.24 12.14 2.18
CA LYS A 25 -3.36 13.10 2.15
C LYS A 25 -3.14 14.16 1.07
N PRO A 26 -4.21 14.68 0.42
CA PRO A 26 -4.10 15.81 -0.49
C PRO A 26 -3.44 17.01 0.20
N GLY A 27 -2.45 17.62 -0.45
CA GLY A 27 -1.72 18.78 0.09
C GLY A 27 -0.72 18.47 1.21
N GLN A 28 -0.61 17.21 1.66
CA GLN A 28 0.39 16.79 2.65
C GLN A 28 1.42 15.84 2.04
N PRO A 29 2.64 15.79 2.60
CA PRO A 29 3.60 14.75 2.26
C PRO A 29 3.05 13.36 2.62
N PRO A 30 3.53 12.29 1.95
CA PRO A 30 3.25 10.93 2.37
C PRO A 30 3.77 10.66 3.78
N ASP A 31 3.03 9.85 4.53
CA ASP A 31 3.43 9.36 5.84
C ASP A 31 4.14 8.00 5.66
N PHE A 32 5.40 7.94 6.08
CA PHE A 32 6.23 6.73 6.00
C PHE A 32 6.37 6.00 7.34
N ASP A 33 5.89 6.60 8.43
CA ASP A 33 5.95 6.00 9.76
C ASP A 33 4.80 4.98 9.94
N ASP A 34 3.59 5.36 9.52
CA ASP A 34 2.38 4.54 9.63
C ASP A 34 1.98 3.90 8.29
N GLY A 35 2.78 2.93 7.83
CA GLY A 35 2.50 2.12 6.64
C GLY A 35 1.40 1.07 6.86
N LEU A 36 0.50 0.91 5.89
CA LEU A 36 -0.48 -0.18 5.88
C LEU A 36 0.22 -1.48 5.47
N ILE A 37 0.23 -2.46 6.37
CA ILE A 37 0.76 -3.79 6.09
C ILE A 37 -0.36 -4.68 5.53
N LEU A 38 -0.20 -5.10 4.29
CA LEU A 38 -1.12 -5.98 3.58
C LEU A 38 -0.37 -7.20 3.03
N ARG A 39 -1.09 -8.21 2.52
CA ARG A 39 -0.47 -9.33 1.80
C ARG A 39 -0.32 -9.00 0.32
N ARG A 40 0.68 -9.59 -0.35
CA ARG A 40 0.85 -9.46 -1.80
C ARG A 40 -0.40 -9.97 -2.55
N GLY A 41 -0.75 -9.31 -3.66
CA GLY A 41 -1.93 -9.63 -4.47
C GLY A 41 -3.18 -8.82 -4.12
N VAL A 42 -3.06 -7.88 -3.19
CA VAL A 42 -4.13 -6.93 -2.85
C VAL A 42 -4.25 -5.80 -3.87
N THR A 43 -5.42 -5.17 -3.85
CA THR A 43 -5.79 -4.07 -4.75
C THR A 43 -6.10 -2.80 -3.97
N ILE A 44 -6.31 -1.68 -4.67
CA ILE A 44 -6.77 -0.42 -4.09
C ILE A 44 -8.06 -0.59 -3.27
N GLU A 45 -8.95 -1.51 -3.65
CA GLU A 45 -10.13 -1.88 -2.86
C GLU A 45 -9.78 -2.34 -1.44
N HIS A 46 -8.81 -3.24 -1.33
CA HIS A 46 -8.35 -3.78 -0.06
C HIS A 46 -7.66 -2.70 0.78
N VAL A 47 -6.90 -1.81 0.15
CA VAL A 47 -6.31 -0.62 0.80
C VAL A 47 -7.42 0.30 1.34
N CYS A 48 -8.51 0.48 0.60
CA CYS A 48 -9.65 1.25 1.09
C CYS A 48 -10.28 0.60 2.33
N HIS A 49 -10.49 -0.73 2.30
CA HIS A 49 -11.08 -1.48 3.41
C HIS A 49 -10.21 -1.49 4.66
N SER A 50 -8.87 -1.51 4.54
CA SER A 50 -7.96 -1.43 5.68
C SER A 50 -8.01 -0.07 6.39
N ILE A 51 -8.31 1.01 5.65
CA ILE A 51 -8.49 2.34 6.22
C ILE A 51 -9.90 2.47 6.82
N HIS A 52 -10.94 2.19 6.03
CA HIS A 52 -12.32 2.24 6.48
C HIS A 52 -13.27 1.50 5.54
N ARG A 53 -14.17 0.68 6.09
CA ARG A 53 -15.12 -0.17 5.32
C ARG A 53 -15.97 0.55 4.27
N THR A 54 -16.32 1.82 4.47
CA THR A 54 -17.15 2.58 3.52
C THR A 54 -16.36 3.33 2.45
N LEU A 55 -15.03 3.36 2.56
CA LEU A 55 -14.19 4.18 1.70
C LEU A 55 -14.18 3.68 0.25
N ALA A 56 -14.24 2.36 0.06
CA ALA A 56 -14.29 1.74 -1.25
C ALA A 56 -15.50 2.23 -2.09
N ALA A 57 -16.67 2.37 -1.46
CA ALA A 57 -17.88 2.83 -2.14
C ALA A 57 -17.83 4.33 -2.53
N GLN A 58 -17.07 5.13 -1.79
CA GLN A 58 -16.91 6.57 -2.02
C GLN A 58 -15.75 6.90 -2.96
N LEU A 59 -14.93 5.91 -3.35
CA LEU A 59 -13.76 6.14 -4.18
C LEU A 59 -14.15 6.60 -5.58
N LYS A 60 -13.54 7.69 -6.05
CA LYS A 60 -13.63 8.15 -7.44
C LYS A 60 -12.45 7.64 -8.26
N TYR A 61 -11.25 7.72 -7.69
CA TYR A 61 -10.01 7.16 -8.23
C TYR A 61 -8.92 7.20 -7.14
N ALA A 62 -7.82 6.49 -7.37
CA ALA A 62 -6.61 6.63 -6.58
C ALA A 62 -5.48 7.21 -7.44
N LEU A 63 -4.57 7.94 -6.81
CA LEU A 63 -3.27 8.30 -7.37
C LEU A 63 -2.22 7.43 -6.69
N VAL A 64 -1.40 6.76 -7.49
CA VAL A 64 -0.34 5.88 -6.99
C VAL A 64 1.01 6.41 -7.46
N TRP A 65 1.99 6.38 -6.55
CA TRP A 65 3.40 6.56 -6.84
C TRP A 65 4.11 5.29 -6.42
N GLY A 66 4.81 4.65 -7.35
CA GLY A 66 5.56 3.44 -7.06
C GLY A 66 5.68 2.53 -8.28
N THR A 67 6.24 1.34 -8.05
CA THR A 67 6.58 0.38 -9.10
C THR A 67 5.35 -0.33 -9.68
N SER A 68 4.20 -0.27 -9.01
CA SER A 68 2.95 -0.83 -9.55
C SER A 68 2.40 -0.04 -10.75
N THR A 69 2.87 1.19 -10.95
CA THR A 69 2.43 2.08 -12.04
C THR A 69 3.57 2.42 -12.98
N LYS A 70 3.25 2.67 -14.26
CA LYS A 70 4.26 3.03 -15.26
C LYS A 70 4.71 4.49 -15.13
N TYR A 71 3.84 5.35 -14.62
CA TYR A 71 4.08 6.78 -14.44
C TYR A 71 3.75 7.21 -13.01
N SER A 72 4.49 8.18 -12.47
CA SER A 72 4.31 8.66 -11.10
C SER A 72 3.98 10.16 -11.07
N PRO A 73 2.80 10.59 -10.56
CA PRO A 73 1.65 9.76 -10.20
C PRO A 73 0.84 9.27 -11.41
N GLN A 74 0.27 8.08 -11.29
CA GLN A 74 -0.73 7.58 -12.23
C GLN A 74 -2.09 7.45 -11.55
N ARG A 75 -3.14 7.85 -12.29
CA ARG A 75 -4.53 7.65 -11.88
C ARG A 75 -4.94 6.21 -12.15
N VAL A 76 -5.40 5.53 -11.11
CA VAL A 76 -5.79 4.12 -11.15
C VAL A 76 -7.21 3.91 -10.60
N GLY A 77 -7.81 2.78 -10.99
CA GLY A 77 -9.11 2.34 -10.52
C GLY A 77 -9.03 1.45 -9.27
N ILE A 78 -10.19 1.01 -8.79
CA ILE A 78 -10.34 0.21 -7.56
C ILE A 78 -9.69 -1.19 -7.66
N HIS A 79 -9.62 -1.75 -8.87
CA HIS A 79 -9.04 -3.08 -9.14
C HIS A 79 -7.52 -3.05 -9.41
N HIS A 80 -6.87 -1.90 -9.33
CA HIS A 80 -5.43 -1.81 -9.53
C HIS A 80 -4.69 -2.56 -8.42
N ALA A 81 -3.76 -3.43 -8.81
CA ALA A 81 -2.93 -4.19 -7.89
C ALA A 81 -1.80 -3.29 -7.34
N VAL A 82 -1.63 -3.29 -6.02
CA VAL A 82 -0.58 -2.51 -5.35
C VAL A 82 0.65 -3.37 -5.08
N GLN A 83 1.81 -2.73 -5.03
CA GLN A 83 3.10 -3.35 -4.74
C GLN A 83 3.70 -2.82 -3.42
N ASP A 84 4.77 -3.47 -2.96
CA ASP A 84 5.49 -3.03 -1.76
C ASP A 84 6.05 -1.61 -1.98
N GLU A 85 5.96 -0.81 -0.92
CA GLU A 85 6.38 0.60 -0.86
C GLU A 85 5.60 1.57 -1.76
N ASP A 86 4.46 1.15 -2.33
CA ASP A 86 3.59 2.06 -3.06
C ASP A 86 3.02 3.15 -2.13
N VAL A 87 3.01 4.39 -2.62
CA VAL A 87 2.32 5.51 -1.99
C VAL A 87 0.97 5.69 -2.67
N VAL A 88 -0.11 5.76 -1.88
CA VAL A 88 -1.48 5.85 -2.39
C VAL A 88 -2.19 7.08 -1.82
N GLN A 89 -2.79 7.87 -2.71
CA GLN A 89 -3.70 8.95 -2.36
C GLN A 89 -5.10 8.63 -2.89
N LEU A 90 -6.05 8.45 -1.99
CA LEU A 90 -7.44 8.11 -2.31
C LEU A 90 -8.26 9.39 -2.52
N ILE A 91 -8.93 9.51 -3.67
CA ILE A 91 -9.79 10.63 -3.98
C ILE A 91 -11.26 10.16 -3.93
N LYS A 92 -12.04 10.81 -3.08
CA LYS A 92 -13.48 10.55 -2.92
C LYS A 92 -14.29 11.23 -4.03
N LYS A 93 -15.51 10.74 -4.26
CA LYS A 93 -16.50 11.36 -5.15
C LYS A 93 -16.89 12.75 -4.68
#